data_AF-A0A3B0UPQ9-F1
#
_entry.id   AF-A0A3B0UPQ9-F1
#
_cell.length_a   1.000
_cell.length_b   1.000
_cell.length_c   1.000
_cell.angle_alpha   90.00
_cell.angle_beta   90.00
_cell.angle_gamma   90.00
#
_symmetry.space_group_name_H-M   'P 1'
#
loop_
_entity.id
_entity.type
_entity.pdbx_description
1 polymer ?
#
loop_
_entity_poly.entity_id
_entity_poly.type
_entity_poly.pdbx_seq_one_letter_code
_entity_poly.pdbx_strand_id
1 'polypeptide(L)'
;MTKEERQYNILVYGIEKRGLKEPSQEISNRNFKLNFEPFSTGKRFNDFDGVILFQGIFETYKYESSYYDGEYLVHSYDRNELDKRKKELELLIKKGWFCCFILHKPFVDSYYNSGSTKDLSGTDLCKYSLNFPSFYRKDLSKRITHVNSLRDEFSRFFELYGAASSYFENYNNGIELREIARINRSTVGMVLFDREF
;
A
#
# COMPACT_ATOMS: atom_id res chain seq x y z
N MET A 1 29.12 -12.71 -19.40
CA MET A 1 27.84 -13.39 -19.09
C MET A 1 26.71 -12.45 -19.50
N THR A 2 25.99 -12.77 -20.56
CA THR A 2 24.74 -12.08 -20.92
C THR A 2 23.74 -12.33 -19.79
N LYS A 3 23.23 -11.26 -19.17
CA LYS A 3 22.14 -11.33 -18.18
C LYS A 3 20.99 -12.06 -18.89
N GLU A 4 20.67 -13.29 -18.49
CA GLU A 4 19.49 -13.98 -19.02
C GLU A 4 18.28 -13.05 -18.85
N GLU A 5 17.49 -12.87 -19.91
CA GLU A 5 16.26 -12.08 -19.84
C GLU A 5 15.29 -12.80 -18.87
N ARG A 6 15.31 -12.38 -17.60
CA ARG A 6 14.40 -12.88 -16.57
C ARG A 6 13.07 -12.16 -16.70
N GLN A 7 11.98 -12.91 -16.81
CA GLN A 7 10.64 -12.40 -16.67
C GLN A 7 10.24 -12.39 -15.17
N TYR A 8 9.96 -11.21 -14.62
CA TYR A 8 9.52 -11.04 -13.23
C TYR A 8 8.06 -11.48 -13.05
N ASN A 9 7.82 -12.37 -12.08
CA ASN A 9 6.48 -12.82 -11.73
C ASN A 9 5.92 -11.95 -10.60
N ILE A 10 4.95 -11.10 -10.91
CA ILE A 10 4.41 -10.13 -9.97
C ILE A 10 2.98 -10.54 -9.60
N LEU A 11 2.70 -10.63 -8.30
CA LEU A 11 1.37 -10.87 -7.76
C LEU A 11 0.60 -9.55 -7.64
N VAL A 12 -0.63 -9.52 -8.12
CA VAL A 12 -1.60 -8.45 -7.86
C VAL A 12 -2.67 -9.03 -6.93
N TYR A 13 -2.64 -8.63 -5.65
CA TYR A 13 -3.35 -9.32 -4.58
C TYR A 13 -4.61 -8.58 -4.12
N GLY A 14 -5.75 -9.29 -4.14
CA GLY A 14 -6.96 -8.88 -3.44
C GLY A 14 -7.67 -7.64 -4.01
N ILE A 15 -7.53 -7.38 -5.32
CA ILE A 15 -8.12 -6.18 -5.95
C ILE A 15 -9.66 -6.16 -5.89
N GLU A 16 -10.29 -7.33 -5.75
CA GLU A 16 -11.73 -7.46 -5.61
C GLU A 16 -12.24 -6.88 -4.29
N LYS A 17 -11.39 -6.80 -3.25
CA LYS A 17 -11.69 -6.05 -2.01
C LYS A 17 -11.86 -4.55 -2.24
N ARG A 18 -11.47 -4.06 -3.42
CA ARG A 18 -11.68 -2.68 -3.89
C ARG A 18 -12.76 -2.58 -4.97
N GLY A 19 -13.51 -3.65 -5.21
CA GLY A 19 -14.54 -3.69 -6.27
C GLY A 19 -13.95 -3.68 -7.69
N LEU A 20 -12.63 -3.87 -7.82
CA LEU A 20 -11.98 -3.99 -9.11
C LEU A 20 -12.09 -5.43 -9.61
N LYS A 21 -12.08 -5.59 -10.92
CA LYS A 21 -12.08 -6.89 -11.58
C LYS A 21 -10.73 -7.14 -12.21
N GLU A 22 -10.37 -8.42 -12.28
CA GLU A 22 -9.24 -8.85 -13.09
C GLU A 22 -9.44 -8.40 -14.55
N PRO A 23 -8.40 -7.90 -15.22
CA PRO A 23 -8.43 -7.62 -16.65
C PRO A 23 -8.81 -8.87 -17.44
N SER A 24 -9.62 -8.72 -18.49
CA SER A 24 -9.99 -9.86 -19.35
C SER A 24 -8.83 -10.38 -20.21
N GLN A 25 -7.76 -9.59 -20.34
CA GLN A 25 -6.55 -9.93 -21.08
C GLN A 25 -5.38 -10.02 -20.10
N GLU A 26 -4.53 -11.04 -20.30
CA GLU A 26 -3.31 -11.19 -19.54
C GLU A 26 -2.42 -9.96 -19.71
N ILE A 27 -1.87 -9.47 -18.60
CA ILE A 27 -0.90 -8.38 -18.60
C ILE A 27 0.50 -8.97 -18.43
N SER A 28 1.20 -9.11 -19.55
CA SER A 28 2.51 -9.75 -19.63
C SER A 28 3.34 -9.14 -20.77
N ASN A 29 4.66 -9.11 -20.61
CA ASN A 29 5.63 -8.83 -21.66
C ASN A 29 6.95 -9.58 -21.38
N ARG A 30 8.01 -9.34 -22.16
CA ARG A 30 9.30 -10.02 -21.98
C ARG A 30 9.94 -9.86 -20.59
N ASN A 31 9.62 -8.78 -19.87
CA ASN A 31 10.25 -8.43 -18.60
C ASN A 31 9.38 -8.81 -17.41
N PHE A 32 8.06 -8.91 -17.54
CA PHE A 32 7.19 -9.25 -16.40
C PHE A 32 5.90 -9.93 -16.81
N LYS A 33 5.28 -10.58 -15.84
CA LYS A 33 3.92 -11.11 -15.89
C LYS A 33 3.18 -10.74 -14.60
N LEU A 34 1.97 -10.18 -14.73
CA LEU A 34 1.08 -9.95 -13.60
C LEU A 34 0.16 -11.15 -13.39
N ASN A 35 0.09 -11.64 -12.16
CA ASN A 35 -0.81 -12.70 -11.74
C ASN A 35 -1.83 -12.10 -10.77
N PHE A 36 -3.09 -12.06 -11.17
CA PHE A 36 -4.17 -11.54 -10.33
C PHE A 36 -4.71 -12.68 -9.47
N GLU A 37 -4.70 -12.48 -8.16
CA GLU A 37 -5.18 -13.48 -7.22
C GLU A 37 -6.15 -12.85 -6.22
N PRO A 38 -7.25 -13.55 -5.88
CA PRO A 38 -8.21 -13.05 -4.92
C PRO A 38 -7.59 -13.00 -3.52
N PHE A 39 -8.18 -12.20 -2.63
CA PHE A 39 -7.77 -12.10 -1.23
C PHE A 39 -7.81 -13.45 -0.50
N SER A 40 -8.69 -14.37 -0.91
CA SER A 40 -8.79 -15.72 -0.36
C SER A 40 -7.74 -16.70 -0.90
N THR A 41 -6.80 -16.27 -1.75
CA THR A 41 -5.82 -17.18 -2.38
C THR A 41 -4.91 -17.85 -1.36
N GLY A 42 -4.57 -19.11 -1.62
CA GLY A 42 -3.56 -19.85 -0.88
C GLY A 42 -2.11 -19.56 -1.33
N LYS A 43 -1.92 -18.83 -2.43
CA LYS A 43 -0.60 -18.46 -2.95
C LYS A 43 0.12 -17.54 -1.97
N ARG A 44 1.43 -17.73 -1.78
CA ARG A 44 2.22 -16.96 -0.81
C ARG A 44 2.95 -15.83 -1.50
N PHE A 45 3.13 -14.69 -0.82
CA PHE A 45 3.86 -13.56 -1.42
C PHE A 45 5.29 -13.95 -1.81
N ASN A 46 5.97 -14.73 -0.98
CA ASN A 46 7.35 -15.16 -1.21
C ASN A 46 7.53 -16.16 -2.37
N ASP A 47 6.47 -16.53 -3.08
CA ASP A 47 6.53 -17.35 -4.30
C ASP A 47 6.65 -16.48 -5.57
N PHE A 48 6.57 -15.16 -5.41
CA PHE A 48 6.64 -14.16 -6.47
C PHE A 48 7.89 -13.29 -6.34
N ASP A 49 8.21 -12.57 -7.42
CA ASP A 49 9.30 -11.60 -7.49
C ASP A 49 8.86 -10.18 -7.08
N GLY A 50 7.55 -9.98 -6.95
CA GLY A 50 6.96 -8.74 -6.46
C GLY A 50 5.50 -8.90 -6.10
N VAL A 51 5.00 -8.01 -5.23
CA VAL A 51 3.58 -7.96 -4.86
C VAL A 51 3.05 -6.54 -5.01
N ILE A 52 1.87 -6.40 -5.60
CA ILE A 52 1.10 -5.16 -5.69
C ILE A 52 -0.19 -5.37 -4.91
N LEU A 53 -0.50 -4.46 -3.98
CA LEU A 53 -1.76 -4.47 -3.27
C LEU A 53 -2.25 -3.07 -2.95
N PHE A 54 -3.56 -2.93 -2.79
CA PHE A 54 -4.18 -1.68 -2.43
C PHE A 54 -4.19 -1.50 -0.91
N GLN A 55 -3.98 -0.27 -0.45
CA GLN A 55 -4.17 0.12 0.95
C GLN A 55 -5.53 -0.36 1.47
N GLY A 56 -5.57 -0.90 2.69
CA GLY A 56 -6.78 -1.17 3.48
C GLY A 56 -7.60 -2.41 3.05
N ILE A 57 -7.06 -3.30 2.21
CA ILE A 57 -7.81 -4.50 1.78
C ILE A 57 -8.06 -5.49 2.94
N PHE A 58 -7.37 -5.30 4.06
CA PHE A 58 -7.56 -6.06 5.30
C PHE A 58 -8.61 -5.44 6.21
N GLU A 59 -9.07 -4.21 5.95
CA GLU A 59 -9.88 -3.40 6.86
C GLU A 59 -11.30 -3.20 6.33
N THR A 60 -12.26 -3.14 7.25
CA THR A 60 -13.64 -2.71 6.99
C THR A 60 -14.02 -1.63 7.99
N TYR A 61 -14.59 -0.55 7.47
CA TYR A 61 -15.11 0.58 8.22
C TYR A 61 -16.59 0.72 7.92
N LYS A 62 -17.44 0.76 8.95
CA LYS A 62 -18.87 1.00 8.81
C LYS A 62 -19.30 2.00 9.88
N TYR A 63 -20.04 3.02 9.48
CA TYR A 63 -20.75 3.85 10.44
C TYR A 63 -22.05 3.16 10.81
N GLU A 64 -22.27 3.00 12.10
CA GLU A 64 -23.52 2.49 12.67
C GLU A 64 -24.12 3.57 13.56
N SER A 65 -25.44 3.58 13.69
CA SER A 65 -26.15 4.50 14.57
C SER A 65 -26.87 3.73 15.67
N SER A 66 -26.65 4.09 16.93
CA SER A 66 -27.46 3.60 18.06
C SER A 66 -28.28 4.74 18.66
N TYR A 67 -29.39 4.38 19.31
CA TYR A 67 -30.26 5.34 20.00
C TYR A 67 -29.54 6.06 21.15
N TYR A 68 -28.51 5.44 21.75
CA TYR A 68 -27.81 5.96 22.92
C TYR A 68 -26.49 6.68 22.59
N ASP A 69 -25.79 6.26 21.54
CA ASP A 69 -24.43 6.72 21.23
C ASP A 69 -24.37 7.60 19.96
N GLY A 70 -25.49 7.78 19.25
CA GLY A 70 -25.50 8.46 17.96
C GLY A 70 -24.78 7.64 16.88
N GLU A 71 -24.14 8.31 15.93
CA GLU A 71 -23.35 7.66 14.87
C GLU A 71 -21.92 7.35 15.36
N TYR A 72 -21.50 6.09 15.26
CA TYR A 72 -20.18 5.62 15.67
C TYR A 72 -19.53 4.74 14.59
N LEU A 73 -18.20 4.75 14.54
CA LEU A 73 -17.41 3.94 13.61
C LEU A 73 -17.20 2.53 14.16
N VAL A 74 -17.73 1.53 13.47
CA VAL A 74 -17.38 0.12 13.63
C VAL A 74 -16.22 -0.22 12.70
N HIS A 75 -15.15 -0.72 13.30
CA HIS A 75 -13.96 -1.18 12.60
C HIS A 75 -13.75 -2.68 12.83
N SER A 76 -13.47 -3.39 11.75
CA SER A 76 -12.99 -4.78 11.79
C SER A 76 -11.88 -4.99 10.77
N TYR A 77 -11.00 -5.94 11.06
CA TYR A 77 -9.94 -6.33 10.12
C TYR A 77 -9.65 -7.82 10.22
N ASP A 78 -9.17 -8.42 9.12
CA ASP A 78 -8.80 -9.83 9.09
C ASP A 78 -7.41 -10.03 9.71
N ARG A 79 -7.38 -10.20 11.04
CA ARG A 79 -6.14 -10.32 11.81
C ARG A 79 -5.30 -11.53 11.39
N ASN A 80 -5.94 -12.67 11.16
CA ASN A 80 -5.23 -13.91 10.84
C ASN A 80 -4.57 -13.81 9.47
N GLU A 81 -5.30 -13.31 8.47
CA GLU A 81 -4.74 -13.13 7.14
C GLU A 81 -3.67 -12.04 7.15
N LEU A 82 -3.87 -10.95 7.90
CA LEU A 82 -2.87 -9.89 8.04
C LEU A 82 -1.56 -10.40 8.66
N ASP A 83 -1.63 -11.15 9.77
CA ASP A 83 -0.43 -11.68 10.44
C ASP A 83 0.31 -12.71 9.58
N LYS A 84 -0.42 -13.50 8.78
CA LYS A 84 0.16 -14.36 7.75
C LYS A 84 0.89 -13.53 6.68
N ARG A 85 0.23 -12.52 6.09
CA ARG A 85 0.82 -11.71 5.01
C ARG A 85 1.98 -10.84 5.47
N LYS A 86 2.02 -10.41 6.74
CA LYS A 86 3.21 -9.77 7.35
C LYS A 86 4.43 -10.68 7.27
N LYS A 87 4.31 -11.95 7.67
CA LYS A 87 5.40 -12.94 7.59
C LYS A 87 5.83 -13.20 6.15
N GLU A 88 4.88 -13.34 5.24
CA GLU A 88 5.20 -13.56 3.82
C GLU A 88 5.87 -12.34 3.19
N LEU A 89 5.45 -11.12 3.55
CA LEU A 89 6.09 -9.87 3.14
C LEU A 89 7.53 -9.79 3.65
N GLU A 90 7.78 -10.09 4.92
CA GLU A 90 9.15 -10.13 5.45
C GLU A 90 10.03 -11.12 4.67
N LEU A 91 9.51 -12.30 4.33
CA LEU A 91 10.24 -13.29 3.53
C LEU A 91 10.48 -12.81 2.10
N LEU A 92 9.50 -12.15 1.47
CA LEU A 92 9.64 -11.54 0.14
C LEU A 92 10.78 -10.52 0.13
N ILE A 93 10.78 -9.57 1.07
CA ILE A 93 11.81 -8.53 1.17
C ILE A 93 13.18 -9.15 1.49
N LYS A 94 13.26 -10.15 2.38
CA LYS A 94 14.52 -10.87 2.68
C LYS A 94 15.13 -11.57 1.47
N LYS A 95 14.30 -11.97 0.49
CA LYS A 95 14.77 -12.55 -0.79
C LYS A 95 15.26 -11.49 -1.80
N GLY A 96 15.12 -10.20 -1.50
CA GLY A 96 15.45 -9.10 -2.41
C GLY A 96 14.32 -8.73 -3.39
N TRP A 97 13.11 -9.21 -3.15
CA TRP A 97 11.92 -8.87 -3.93
C TRP A 97 11.19 -7.65 -3.37
N PHE A 98 10.22 -7.11 -4.11
CA PHE A 98 9.57 -5.84 -3.78
C PHE A 98 8.09 -5.97 -3.43
N CYS A 99 7.59 -4.99 -2.68
CA CYS A 99 6.16 -4.82 -2.44
C CYS A 99 5.75 -3.38 -2.77
N CYS A 100 4.73 -3.22 -3.60
CA CYS A 100 4.16 -1.95 -4.01
C CYS A 100 2.78 -1.77 -3.39
N PHE A 101 2.61 -0.72 -2.60
CA PHE A 101 1.32 -0.34 -2.03
C PHE A 101 0.68 0.77 -2.85
N ILE A 102 -0.54 0.53 -3.35
CA ILE A 102 -1.35 1.56 -4.00
C ILE A 102 -2.19 2.28 -2.95
N LEU A 103 -1.75 3.49 -2.60
CA LEU A 103 -2.38 4.35 -1.62
C LEU A 103 -3.42 5.23 -2.30
N HIS A 104 -4.68 5.10 -1.93
CA HIS A 104 -5.80 5.75 -2.64
C HIS A 104 -6.81 6.42 -1.70
N LYS A 105 -6.68 6.23 -0.38
CA LYS A 105 -7.57 6.80 0.63
C LYS A 105 -6.76 7.37 1.81
N PRO A 106 -7.36 8.29 2.60
CA PRO A 106 -6.80 8.73 3.87
C PRO A 106 -6.46 7.56 4.82
N PHE A 107 -5.49 7.75 5.70
CA PHE A 107 -5.10 6.76 6.71
C PHE A 107 -5.92 6.92 8.00
N VAL A 108 -6.73 5.92 8.34
CA VAL A 108 -7.46 5.88 9.62
C VAL A 108 -6.59 5.20 10.68
N ASP A 109 -5.64 5.93 11.27
CA ASP A 109 -4.69 5.37 12.24
C ASP A 109 -5.22 5.29 13.67
N SER A 110 -6.28 6.03 14.00
CA SER A 110 -6.98 5.90 15.28
C SER A 110 -8.43 6.35 15.17
N TYR A 111 -9.25 5.92 16.14
CA TYR A 111 -10.62 6.39 16.30
C TYR A 111 -10.95 6.51 17.79
N TYR A 112 -11.66 7.58 18.16
CA TYR A 112 -12.13 7.77 19.53
C TYR A 112 -13.45 7.04 19.73
N ASN A 113 -13.48 6.07 20.64
CA ASN A 113 -14.69 5.33 20.99
C ASN A 113 -14.84 5.25 22.51
N SER A 114 -16.03 5.59 23.00
CA SER A 114 -16.47 5.45 24.41
C SER A 114 -15.39 5.83 25.44
N GLY A 115 -14.81 7.03 25.33
CA GLY A 115 -13.83 7.52 26.31
C GLY A 115 -12.36 7.19 26.01
N SER A 116 -12.06 6.41 24.95
CA SER A 116 -10.70 5.97 24.64
C SER A 116 -10.35 6.06 23.16
N THR A 117 -9.11 6.44 22.86
CA THR A 117 -8.57 6.34 21.50
C THR A 117 -8.14 4.91 21.22
N LYS A 118 -8.73 4.28 20.21
CA LYS A 118 -8.31 2.97 19.70
C LYS A 118 -7.23 3.17 18.64
N ASP A 119 -6.12 2.46 18.79
CA ASP A 119 -5.03 2.42 17.82
C ASP A 119 -5.36 1.44 16.69
N LEU A 120 -5.35 1.96 15.46
CA LEU A 120 -5.60 1.22 14.21
C LEU A 120 -4.38 1.22 13.29
N SER A 121 -3.24 1.75 13.74
CA SER A 121 -1.99 1.89 12.95
C SER A 121 -1.38 0.56 12.50
N GLY A 122 -1.81 -0.57 13.06
CA GLY A 122 -1.35 -1.92 12.73
C GLY A 122 -2.37 -2.80 12.00
N THR A 123 -3.50 -2.24 11.56
CA THR A 123 -4.68 -3.00 11.07
C THR A 123 -4.75 -3.20 9.56
N ASP A 124 -3.75 -2.70 8.83
CA ASP A 124 -3.52 -2.97 7.41
C ASP A 124 -2.04 -3.21 7.14
N LEU A 125 -1.73 -3.94 6.07
CA LEU A 125 -0.35 -4.27 5.73
C LEU A 125 0.46 -3.03 5.37
N CYS A 126 -0.10 -2.06 4.63
CA CYS A 126 0.65 -0.85 4.31
C CYS A 126 0.87 0.04 5.54
N LYS A 127 -0.08 0.07 6.49
CA LYS A 127 0.08 0.80 7.75
C LYS A 127 1.19 0.18 8.59
N TYR A 128 1.22 -1.15 8.69
CA TYR A 128 2.30 -1.87 9.33
C TYR A 128 3.66 -1.57 8.67
N SER A 129 3.74 -1.65 7.33
CA SER A 129 4.97 -1.41 6.58
C SER A 129 5.45 0.05 6.59
N LEU A 130 4.61 0.99 7.00
CA LEU A 130 4.93 2.41 7.13
C LEU A 130 4.97 2.85 8.61
N ASN A 131 4.97 1.93 9.57
CA ASN A 131 4.96 2.24 10.99
C ASN A 131 6.38 2.37 11.56
N PHE A 132 7.13 3.34 11.05
CA PHE A 132 8.47 3.63 11.56
C PHE A 132 8.46 4.75 12.59
N PRO A 133 9.39 4.73 13.57
CA PRO A 133 9.60 5.87 14.45
C PRO A 133 9.84 7.14 13.63
N SER A 134 9.24 8.27 14.03
CA SER A 134 9.42 9.57 13.37
C SER A 134 9.09 9.60 11.87
N PHE A 135 8.26 8.65 11.40
CA PHE A 135 7.70 8.64 10.06
C PHE A 135 6.18 8.85 10.17
N TYR A 136 5.70 9.99 9.69
CA TYR A 136 4.32 10.40 9.87
C TYR A 136 3.54 10.30 8.57
N ARG A 137 2.37 9.67 8.67
CA ARG A 137 1.34 9.64 7.62
C ARG A 137 0.34 10.74 7.94
N LYS A 138 0.13 11.66 7.02
CA LYS A 138 -0.81 12.78 7.19
C LYS A 138 -1.79 12.82 6.04
N ASP A 139 -3.01 13.21 6.32
CA ASP A 139 -4.05 13.30 5.29
C ASP A 139 -4.11 14.69 4.69
N LEU A 140 -4.39 14.75 3.39
CA LEU A 140 -4.74 15.98 2.71
C LEU A 140 -6.20 16.30 3.00
N SER A 141 -6.53 17.60 3.13
CA SER A 141 -7.92 18.05 3.33
C SER A 141 -8.85 17.66 2.18
N LYS A 142 -8.29 17.46 0.99
CA LYS A 142 -8.97 16.94 -0.19
C LYS A 142 -8.01 16.14 -1.05
N ARG A 143 -8.55 15.21 -1.84
CA ARG A 143 -7.78 14.49 -2.86
C ARG A 143 -7.23 15.48 -3.89
N ILE A 144 -5.95 15.36 -4.21
CA ILE A 144 -5.27 16.17 -5.23
C ILE A 144 -4.87 15.26 -6.39
N THR A 145 -5.26 15.62 -7.61
CA THR A 145 -5.07 14.82 -8.84
C THR A 145 -3.91 15.29 -9.71
N HIS A 146 -3.16 16.30 -9.26
CA HIS A 146 -1.96 16.76 -9.94
C HIS A 146 -0.77 16.51 -9.02
N VAL A 147 0.01 15.49 -9.37
CA VAL A 147 1.17 15.04 -8.62
C VAL A 147 2.40 15.23 -9.48
N ASN A 148 3.40 15.92 -8.94
CA ASN A 148 4.67 16.13 -9.63
C ASN A 148 5.50 14.86 -9.51
N SER A 149 5.81 14.21 -10.62
CA SER A 149 6.78 13.13 -10.62
C SER A 149 8.19 13.70 -10.44
N LEU A 150 9.00 13.00 -9.65
CA LEU A 150 10.42 13.31 -9.47
C LEU A 150 11.34 12.39 -10.29
N ARG A 151 10.75 11.51 -11.10
CA ARG A 151 11.43 10.42 -11.79
C ARG A 151 10.76 10.17 -13.14
N ASP A 152 11.53 10.29 -14.22
CA ASP A 152 11.02 10.24 -15.59
C ASP A 152 10.30 8.92 -15.88
N GLU A 153 10.77 7.80 -15.33
CA GLU A 153 10.17 6.47 -15.50
C GLU A 153 8.75 6.35 -14.93
N PHE A 154 8.38 7.22 -13.97
CA PHE A 154 7.03 7.26 -13.41
C PHE A 154 6.19 8.43 -13.93
N SER A 155 6.78 9.33 -14.74
CA SER A 155 6.13 10.58 -15.14
C SER A 155 4.83 10.34 -15.88
N ARG A 156 4.83 9.44 -16.87
CA ARG A 156 3.61 9.12 -17.63
C ARG A 156 2.52 8.48 -16.76
N PHE A 157 2.92 7.67 -15.78
CA PHE A 157 1.97 7.07 -14.85
C PHE A 157 1.30 8.14 -13.97
N PHE A 158 2.08 9.04 -13.38
CA PHE A 158 1.55 10.11 -12.54
C PHE A 158 0.74 11.15 -13.33
N GLU A 159 1.10 11.41 -14.59
CA GLU A 159 0.32 12.27 -15.48
C GLU A 159 -1.10 11.74 -15.71
N LEU A 160 -1.24 10.42 -15.92
CA LEU A 160 -2.52 9.79 -16.24
C LEU A 160 -3.35 9.42 -15.01
N TYR A 161 -2.67 8.93 -13.96
CA TYR A 161 -3.33 8.27 -12.83
C TYR A 161 -2.93 8.84 -11.47
N GLY A 162 -1.98 9.78 -11.43
CA GLY A 162 -1.44 10.33 -10.20
C GLY A 162 -2.50 11.06 -9.39
N ALA A 163 -2.74 10.58 -8.18
CA ALA A 163 -3.54 11.30 -7.20
C ALA A 163 -3.08 10.95 -5.78
N ALA A 164 -3.22 11.90 -4.86
CA ALA A 164 -2.89 11.69 -3.46
C ALA A 164 -4.05 12.11 -2.55
N SER A 165 -4.28 11.30 -1.53
CA SER A 165 -5.16 11.60 -0.39
C SER A 165 -4.39 11.82 0.91
N SER A 166 -3.10 11.45 0.92
CA SER A 166 -2.20 11.54 2.06
C SER A 166 -0.80 11.94 1.59
N TYR A 167 0.00 12.46 2.51
CA TYR A 167 1.40 12.79 2.34
C TYR A 167 2.23 12.28 3.53
N PHE A 168 3.54 12.29 3.36
CA PHE A 168 4.48 11.73 4.31
C PHE A 168 5.47 12.78 4.79
N GLU A 169 5.77 12.73 6.08
CA GLU A 169 6.86 13.48 6.68
C GLU A 169 7.82 12.48 7.33
N ASN A 170 9.07 12.48 6.89
CA ASN A 170 10.10 11.63 7.44
C ASN A 170 11.12 12.47 8.22
N TYR A 171 11.19 12.25 9.53
CA TYR A 171 12.23 12.79 10.42
C TYR A 171 13.15 11.68 10.94
N ASN A 172 13.10 10.50 10.34
CA ASN A 172 13.92 9.36 10.67
C ASN A 172 15.07 9.21 9.67
N ASN A 173 16.27 9.62 10.11
CA ASN A 173 17.50 9.51 9.31
C ASN A 173 17.95 8.07 9.06
N GLY A 174 17.37 7.09 9.77
CA GLY A 174 17.68 5.66 9.60
C GLY A 174 16.88 4.97 8.49
N ILE A 175 15.90 5.67 7.87
CA ILE A 175 15.12 5.14 6.76
C ILE A 175 15.73 5.62 5.46
N GLU A 176 16.20 4.69 4.63
CA GLU A 176 16.51 5.00 3.23
C GLU A 176 15.18 5.21 2.48
N LEU A 177 14.91 6.47 2.15
CA LEU A 177 13.72 6.90 1.44
C LEU A 177 14.12 7.68 0.20
N ARG A 178 13.61 7.26 -0.95
CA ARG A 178 13.75 8.00 -2.20
C ARG A 178 12.39 8.39 -2.73
N GLU A 179 12.20 9.68 -2.91
CA GLU A 179 10.91 10.22 -3.33
C GLU A 179 10.74 10.04 -4.83
N ILE A 180 9.54 9.64 -5.24
CA ILE A 180 9.18 9.47 -6.65
C ILE A 180 8.08 10.43 -7.08
N ALA A 181 7.40 11.05 -6.11
CA ALA A 181 6.30 11.97 -6.35
C ALA A 181 6.08 12.96 -5.19
N ARG A 182 5.73 14.21 -5.53
CA ARG A 182 5.43 15.30 -4.60
C ARG A 182 4.19 16.08 -4.97
N ILE A 183 3.63 16.73 -3.96
CA ILE A 183 2.70 17.86 -4.10
C ILE A 183 3.31 19.03 -3.33
N ASN A 184 3.64 20.13 -4.03
CA ASN A 184 4.42 21.24 -3.46
C ASN A 184 5.71 20.71 -2.79
N ARG A 185 5.81 20.81 -1.47
CA ARG A 185 6.94 20.33 -0.65
C ARG A 185 6.66 18.99 0.04
N SER A 186 5.46 18.44 -0.14
CA SER A 186 5.01 17.25 0.57
C SER A 186 5.20 16.01 -0.27
N THR A 187 5.77 14.96 0.33
CA THR A 187 6.04 13.68 -0.33
C THR A 187 4.77 12.85 -0.39
N VAL A 188 4.41 12.36 -1.57
CA VAL A 188 3.19 11.57 -1.77
C VAL A 188 3.44 10.23 -2.45
N GLY A 189 4.64 10.01 -2.96
CA GLY A 189 5.12 8.71 -3.42
C GLY A 189 6.60 8.54 -3.12
N MET A 190 6.99 7.34 -2.70
CA MET A 190 8.35 7.02 -2.30
C MET A 190 8.68 5.54 -2.52
N VAL A 191 9.98 5.26 -2.58
CA VAL A 191 10.57 3.93 -2.49
C VAL A 191 11.36 3.86 -1.20
N LEU A 192 11.25 2.73 -0.47
CA LEU A 192 11.95 2.49 0.78
C LEU A 192 12.93 1.33 0.62
N PHE A 193 14.09 1.41 1.29
CA PHE A 193 15.09 0.33 1.41
C PHE A 193 15.63 -0.23 0.09
N ASP A 194 15.56 0.55 -1.00
CA ASP A 194 16.06 0.10 -2.28
C ASP A 194 17.60 0.16 -2.31
N ARG A 195 18.20 -1.02 -2.47
CA ARG A 195 19.64 -1.27 -2.41
C ARG A 195 20.32 -1.24 -3.78
N GLU A 196 19.56 -1.22 -4.88
CA GLU A 196 20.11 -1.27 -6.25
C GLU A 196 20.41 0.13 -6.81
N PHE A 197 20.58 1.09 -5.92
CA PHE A 197 20.14 2.45 -6.14
C PHE A 197 21.25 3.43 -5.87
#